data_AF-A0A117SI66-F1
#
_entry.id   AF-A0A117SI66-F1
#
_cell.length_a   1.000
_cell.length_b   1.000
_cell.length_c   1.000
_cell.angle_alpha   90.00
_cell.angle_beta   90.00
_cell.angle_gamma   90.00
#
_symmetry.space_group_name_H-M   'P 1'
#
loop_
_entity.id
_entity.type
_entity.pdbx_description
1 polymer ?
#
loop_
_entity_poly.entity_id
_entity_poly.type
_entity_poly.pdbx_seq_one_letter_code
_entity_poly.pdbx_strand_id
1 'polypeptide(L)' 'MEEFSQEYVLSIVFRNSIDKEELLLKKYEGYYDRIKNKELKEVIKEFKKTSQEHLKVMKEKMIKLKIQ' A
#
# COMPACT_ATOMS: atom_id res chain seq x y z
N MET A 1 11.83 -10.39 26.49
CA MET A 1 11.28 -9.01 26.36
C MET A 1 11.53 -8.41 24.98
N GLU A 2 12.54 -8.87 24.22
CA GLU A 2 12.84 -8.37 22.86
C GLU A 2 11.84 -8.81 21.78
N GLU A 3 11.30 -10.04 21.81
CA GLU A 3 10.32 -10.53 20.82
C GLU A 3 9.06 -9.66 20.74
N PHE A 4 8.50 -9.28 21.89
CA PHE A 4 7.35 -8.38 21.95
C PHE A 4 7.63 -7.02 21.31
N SER A 5 8.88 -6.52 21.36
CA SER A 5 9.21 -5.25 20.71
C SER A 5 9.32 -5.37 19.19
N GLN A 6 9.86 -6.47 18.68
CA GLN A 6 10.04 -6.64 17.23
C GLN A 6 8.71 -6.91 16.54
N GLU A 7 7.87 -7.79 17.08
CA GLU A 7 6.53 -8.04 16.55
C GLU A 7 5.64 -6.79 16.60
N TYR A 8 5.72 -6.04 17.70
CA TYR A 8 4.99 -4.78 17.84
C TYR A 8 5.45 -3.74 16.81
N VAL A 9 6.75 -3.54 16.65
CA VAL A 9 7.32 -2.63 15.63
C VAL A 9 6.92 -3.08 14.23
N LEU A 10 7.01 -4.37 13.92
CA LEU A 10 6.56 -4.93 12.64
C LEU A 10 5.07 -4.64 12.40
N SER A 11 4.22 -4.83 13.41
CA SER A 11 2.78 -4.56 13.29
C SER A 11 2.46 -3.10 12.97
N ILE A 12 3.22 -2.16 13.56
CA ILE A 12 3.08 -0.73 13.29
C ILE A 12 3.54 -0.41 11.86
N VAL A 13 4.70 -0.94 11.47
CA VAL A 13 5.27 -0.69 10.13
C VAL A 13 4.36 -1.24 9.03
N PHE A 14 3.83 -2.45 9.18
CA PHE A 14 2.89 -3.03 8.22
C PHE A 14 1.60 -2.21 8.12
N ARG A 15 0.97 -1.86 9.25
CA ARG A 15 -0.25 -1.03 9.25
C ARG A 15 -0.02 0.31 8.59
N ASN A 16 1.03 1.03 8.99
CA ASN A 16 1.38 2.33 8.40
C ASN A 16 1.66 2.24 6.89
N SER A 17 2.24 1.15 6.42
CA SER A 17 2.52 0.96 5.00
C SER A 17 1.25 0.67 4.21
N ILE A 18 0.35 -0.16 4.76
CA ILE A 18 -0.97 -0.43 4.18
C ILE A 18 -1.80 0.86 4.09
N ASP A 19 -1.87 1.64 5.18
CA ASP A 19 -2.62 2.89 5.22
C ASP A 19 -2.14 3.88 4.14
N LYS A 20 -0.82 3.94 3.92
CA LYS A 20 -0.23 4.78 2.87
C LYS A 20 -0.57 4.30 1.47
N GLU A 21 -0.52 3.00 1.21
CA GLU A 21 -0.92 2.45 -0.10
C GLU A 21 -2.42 2.67 -0.36
N GLU A 22 -3.29 2.47 0.63
CA GLU A 22 -4.71 2.76 0.51
C GLU A 22 -4.98 4.26 0.25
N LEU A 23 -4.23 5.15 0.90
CA LEU A 23 -4.28 6.59 0.62
C LEU A 23 -3.83 6.91 -0.81
N LEU A 24 -2.76 6.26 -1.30
CA LEU A 24 -2.29 6.42 -2.68
C LEU A 24 -3.35 5.99 -3.69
N LEU A 25 -4.01 4.85 -3.47
CA LEU A 25 -5.09 4.38 -4.35
C LEU A 25 -6.23 5.42 -4.46
N LYS A 26 -6.66 5.99 -3.32
CA LYS A 26 -7.67 7.06 -3.29
C LYS A 26 -7.20 8.31 -4.05
N LYS A 27 -5.92 8.67 -3.90
CA LYS A 27 -5.33 9.82 -4.61
C LYS A 27 -5.25 9.58 -6.11
N TYR A 28 -4.85 8.39 -6.55
CA TYR A 28 -4.79 8.04 -7.97
C TYR A 28 -6.15 8.13 -8.64
N GLU A 29 -7.22 7.69 -7.97
CA GLU A 29 -8.60 7.86 -8.46
C GLU A 29 -8.93 9.35 -8.64
N GLY A 30 -8.66 10.18 -7.62
CA GLY A 30 -8.88 11.62 -7.72
C GLY A 30 -8.03 12.32 -8.79
N TYR A 31 -6.81 11.86 -9.05
CA TYR A 31 -5.94 12.42 -10.09
C TYR A 31 -6.34 11.96 -11.48
N TYR A 32 -6.72 10.70 -11.65
CA TYR A 32 -7.09 10.12 -12.94
C TYR A 32 -8.23 10.90 -13.62
N ASP A 33 -9.20 11.37 -12.83
CA ASP A 33 -10.33 12.17 -13.32
C ASP A 33 -9.92 13.59 -13.74
N ARG A 34 -8.85 14.13 -13.13
CA ARG A 34 -8.38 15.51 -13.36
C ARG A 34 -7.33 15.63 -14.46
N ILE A 35 -6.55 14.58 -14.70
CA ILE A 35 -5.51 14.57 -15.71
C ILE A 35 -6.15 14.55 -17.10
N LYS A 36 -5.72 15.45 -17.99
CA LYS A 36 -6.14 15.46 -19.41
C LYS A 36 -5.15 14.75 -20.33
N ASN A 37 -3.87 14.76 -19.96
CA ASN A 37 -2.80 14.14 -20.72
C ASN A 37 -2.90 12.59 -20.64
N LYS A 38 -2.91 11.93 -21.80
CA LYS A 38 -3.09 10.46 -21.88
C LYS A 38 -1.91 9.68 -21.31
N GLU A 39 -0.69 10.12 -21.54
CA GLU A 39 0.51 9.45 -21.01
C GLU A 39 0.52 9.47 -19.48
N LEU A 40 0.21 10.63 -18.88
CA LEU A 40 0.09 10.75 -17.42
C LEU A 40 -1.05 9.89 -16.86
N LYS A 41 -2.15 9.69 -17.60
CA LYS A 41 -3.21 8.77 -17.19
C LYS A 41 -2.73 7.32 -17.15
N GLU A 42 -1.96 6.89 -18.13
CA GLU A 42 -1.41 5.54 -18.16
C GLU A 42 -0.39 5.33 -17.04
N VAL A 43 0.47 6.32 -16.76
CA VAL A 43 1.38 6.27 -15.60
C VAL A 43 0.61 6.12 -14.28
N ILE A 44 -0.47 6.89 -14.08
CA ILE A 44 -1.29 6.77 -12.87
C ILE A 44 -2.00 5.40 -12.77
N LYS A 45 -2.44 4.83 -13.89
CA LYS A 45 -2.98 3.46 -13.91
C LYS A 45 -1.93 2.44 -13.51
N GLU A 46 -0.72 2.56 -14.03
CA GLU A 46 0.39 1.67 -13.69
C GLU A 46 0.73 1.78 -12.19
N PHE A 47 0.87 2.99 -11.66
CA PHE A 47 1.09 3.21 -10.22
C PHE A 47 -0.04 2.64 -9.37
N LYS A 48 -1.31 2.79 -9.79
CA LYS A 48 -2.44 2.18 -9.10
C LYS A 48 -2.31 0.66 -9.05
N LYS A 49 -1.96 0.02 -10.16
CA LYS A 49 -1.75 -1.43 -10.24
C LYS A 49 -0.61 -1.88 -9.32
N THR A 50 0.53 -1.19 -9.36
CA THR A 50 1.68 -1.50 -8.49
C THR A 50 1.31 -1.38 -7.00
N SER A 51 0.61 -0.32 -6.60
CA SER A 51 0.12 -0.16 -5.21
C SER A 51 -0.82 -1.29 -4.78
N GLN A 52 -1.68 -1.80 -5.67
CA GLN A 52 -2.52 -2.96 -5.38
C GLN A 52 -1.71 -4.24 -5.18
N GLU A 53 -0.64 -4.43 -5.97
CA GLU A 53 0.29 -5.56 -5.81
C GLU A 53 1.05 -5.46 -4.48
N HIS A 54 1.51 -4.27 -4.08
CA HIS A 54 2.13 -4.04 -2.77
C HIS A 54 1.19 -4.42 -1.63
N LEU A 55 -0.08 -3.97 -1.67
CA LEU A 55 -1.07 -4.35 -0.67
C LEU A 55 -1.27 -5.86 -0.58
N LYS A 56 -1.33 -6.56 -1.72
CA LYS A 56 -1.44 -8.01 -1.76
C LYS A 56 -0.24 -8.67 -1.07
N VAL A 57 0.98 -8.29 -1.45
CA VAL A 57 2.22 -8.84 -0.88
C VAL A 57 2.31 -8.56 0.62
N MET A 58 1.95 -7.35 1.07
CA MET A 58 1.96 -7.00 2.48
C MET A 58 0.95 -7.82 3.28
N LYS A 59 -0.28 -7.96 2.80
CA LYS A 59 -1.32 -8.79 3.45
C LYS A 59 -0.89 -10.26 3.54
N GLU A 60 -0.32 -10.80 2.47
CA GLU A 60 0.24 -12.17 2.48
C GLU A 60 1.37 -12.33 3.50
N LYS A 61 2.27 -11.35 3.61
CA LYS A 61 3.36 -11.35 4.59
C LYS A 61 2.82 -11.24 6.03
N MET A 62 1.83 -10.37 6.29
CA MET A 62 1.21 -10.25 7.60
C MET A 62 0.59 -11.57 8.06
N ILE A 63 -0.12 -12.27 7.17
CA ILE A 63 -0.67 -13.60 7.45
C ILE A 63 0.44 -14.59 7.83
N LYS A 64 1.52 -14.66 7.05
CA LYS A 64 2.65 -15.56 7.32
C LYS A 64 3.36 -15.26 8.64
N LEU A 65 3.45 -13.98 8.99
CA LEU A 65 4.08 -13.51 10.22
C LEU A 65 3.10 -13.46 11.42
N LYS A 66 1.84 -13.88 11.23
CA LYS A 66 0.77 -13.84 12.24
C LYS A 66 0.57 -12.44 12.85
N ILE A 67 0.82 -11.40 12.05
CA ILE A 67 0.58 -10.00 12.41
C ILE A 67 -0.90 -9.71 12.16
N GLN A 68 -1.63 -9.35 13.22
CA GLN A 68 -3.04 -8.94 13.17
C GLN A 68 -3.19 -7.43 12.96
#